data_AF-A0A829QA14-F1
#
_entry.id   AF-A0A829QA14-F1
#
_cell.length_a   1.000
_cell.length_b   1.000
_cell.length_c   1.000
_cell.angle_alpha   90.00
_cell.angle_beta   90.00
_cell.angle_gamma   90.00
#
_symmetry.space_group_name_H-M   'P 1'
#
loop_
_entity.id
_entity.type
_entity.pdbx_description
1 polymer ?
#
loop_
_entity_poly.entity_id
_entity_poly.type
_entity_poly.pdbx_seq_one_letter_code
_entity_poly.pdbx_strand_id
1 'polypeptide(L)'
;MAGATVEALHRESGASVGSIYHFFGSKEGVAAELYLETLRDYYNAYLAVLQSSSGPHDGVVGAVSFHLQWVAANEMRARFLFHCREFEVIEESRSTITALHEDFYSQASAWLQPHVEKRRIKPLPPRLCQALWMGPCVEYARLWLARSADFDMLAAAPVLGQAAAWDAVKV
;
A
#
# COMPACT_ATOMS: atom_id res chain seq x y z
N MET A 1 -12.37 -12.99 6.07
CA MET A 1 -11.64 -13.90 6.99
C MET A 1 -12.46 -15.11 7.50
N ALA A 2 -13.37 -15.68 6.70
CA ALA A 2 -14.38 -16.61 7.23
C ALA A 2 -13.85 -17.99 7.71
N GLY A 3 -12.59 -18.35 7.42
CA GLY A 3 -12.01 -19.65 7.78
C GLY A 3 -10.90 -19.65 8.84
N ALA A 4 -10.43 -18.48 9.29
CA ALA A 4 -9.39 -18.42 10.32
C ALA A 4 -10.00 -18.61 11.72
N THR A 5 -9.37 -19.41 12.58
CA THR A 5 -9.77 -19.59 13.99
C THR A 5 -8.58 -19.32 14.92
N VAL A 6 -8.86 -19.02 16.19
CA VAL A 6 -7.81 -18.80 17.20
C VAL A 6 -6.98 -20.06 17.43
N GLU A 7 -7.59 -21.23 17.31
CA GLU A 7 -6.92 -22.54 17.41
C GLU A 7 -5.97 -22.77 16.24
N ALA A 8 -6.36 -22.37 15.02
CA ALA A 8 -5.47 -22.39 13.87
C ALA A 8 -4.29 -21.44 14.08
N LEU A 9 -4.54 -20.21 14.57
CA LEU A 9 -3.48 -19.25 14.87
C LEU A 9 -2.52 -19.79 15.94
N HIS A 10 -3.02 -20.39 17.02
CA HIS A 10 -2.20 -21.06 18.02
C HIS A 10 -1.30 -22.14 17.40
N ARG A 11 -1.88 -23.02 16.57
CA ARG A 11 -1.15 -24.13 15.95
C ARG A 11 -0.04 -23.64 15.01
N GLU A 12 -0.31 -22.64 14.19
CA GLU A 12 0.67 -22.13 13.21
C GLU A 12 1.72 -21.20 13.85
N SER A 13 1.35 -20.41 14.86
CA SER A 13 2.27 -19.43 15.50
C SER A 13 3.06 -19.98 16.68
N GLY A 14 2.59 -21.06 17.30
CA GLY A 14 3.12 -21.58 18.57
C GLY A 14 2.76 -20.73 19.80
N ALA A 15 2.10 -19.57 19.63
CA ALA A 15 1.65 -18.74 20.75
C ALA A 15 0.48 -19.40 21.47
N SER A 16 0.44 -19.34 22.81
CA SER A 16 -0.69 -19.91 23.56
C SER A 16 -1.99 -19.17 23.23
N VAL A 17 -3.12 -19.89 23.29
CA VAL A 17 -4.46 -19.28 23.13
C VAL A 17 -4.65 -18.12 24.11
N GLY A 18 -4.21 -18.28 25.37
CA GLY A 18 -4.27 -17.23 26.39
C GLY A 18 -3.47 -15.99 26.02
N SER A 19 -2.28 -16.15 25.42
CA SER A 19 -1.47 -15.03 24.93
C SER A 19 -2.14 -14.30 23.77
N ILE A 20 -2.77 -15.04 22.84
CA ILE A 20 -3.49 -14.44 21.71
C ILE A 20 -4.66 -13.59 22.23
N TYR A 21 -5.45 -14.11 23.17
CA TYR A 21 -6.51 -13.33 23.82
C TYR A 21 -5.98 -12.14 24.61
N HIS A 22 -4.86 -12.30 25.34
CA HIS A 22 -4.27 -11.22 26.13
C HIS A 22 -3.79 -10.05 25.27
N PHE A 23 -3.12 -10.31 24.15
CA PHE A 23 -2.53 -9.26 23.31
C PHE A 23 -3.51 -8.71 22.26
N PHE A 24 -4.36 -9.57 21.70
CA PHE A 24 -5.18 -9.21 20.54
C PHE A 24 -6.68 -9.28 20.82
N GLY A 25 -7.11 -9.91 21.91
CA GLY A 25 -8.52 -10.04 22.27
C GLY A 25 -9.33 -11.02 21.41
N SER A 26 -9.09 -11.07 20.10
CA SER A 26 -9.79 -11.95 19.17
C SER A 26 -8.95 -12.24 17.91
N LYS A 27 -9.43 -13.15 17.05
CA LYS A 27 -8.82 -13.36 15.73
C LYS A 27 -8.94 -12.13 14.84
N GLU A 28 -10.01 -11.36 15.00
CA GLU A 28 -10.18 -10.07 14.33
C GLU A 28 -9.13 -9.06 14.83
N GLY A 29 -8.72 -9.12 16.10
CA GLY A 29 -7.69 -8.24 16.65
C GLY A 29 -6.30 -8.59 16.12
N VAL A 30 -6.00 -9.88 15.97
CA VAL A 30 -4.78 -10.32 15.28
C VAL A 30 -4.75 -9.80 13.86
N ALA A 31 -5.86 -9.90 13.14
CA ALA A 31 -5.98 -9.42 11.78
C ALA A 31 -5.85 -7.89 11.68
N ALA A 32 -6.44 -7.15 12.62
CA ALA A 32 -6.35 -5.70 12.67
C ALA A 32 -4.91 -5.22 12.90
N GLU A 33 -4.19 -5.83 13.83
CA GLU A 33 -2.77 -5.52 14.07
C GLU A 33 -1.91 -5.87 12.86
N LEU A 34 -2.13 -7.03 12.23
CA LEU A 34 -1.43 -7.40 11.00
C LEU A 34 -1.69 -6.40 9.87
N TYR A 35 -2.92 -5.89 9.75
CA TYR A 35 -3.29 -4.89 8.76
C TYR A 35 -2.55 -3.58 9.00
N LEU A 36 -2.60 -3.08 10.24
CA LEU A 36 -1.95 -1.84 10.65
C LEU A 36 -0.43 -1.89 10.49
N GLU A 37 0.21 -2.98 10.90
CA GLU A 37 1.64 -3.21 10.73
C GLU A 37 2.01 -3.21 9.24
N THR A 38 1.31 -4.02 8.44
CA THR A 38 1.59 -4.13 7.00
C THR A 38 1.39 -2.79 6.28
N LEU A 39 0.33 -2.05 6.61
CA LEU A 39 0.04 -0.74 6.02
C LEU A 39 1.11 0.30 6.40
N ARG A 40 1.52 0.32 7.67
CA ARG A 40 2.57 1.22 8.17
C ARG A 40 3.91 0.95 7.47
N ASP A 41 4.30 -0.30 7.36
CA ASP A 41 5.56 -0.69 6.69
C ASP A 41 5.53 -0.30 5.20
N TYR A 42 4.40 -0.55 4.54
CA TYR A 42 4.21 -0.17 3.14
C TYR A 42 4.32 1.34 2.94
N TYR A 43 3.64 2.14 3.77
CA TYR A 43 3.71 3.61 3.70
C TYR A 43 5.10 4.16 3.97
N ASN A 44 5.78 3.65 5.00
CA ASN A 44 7.15 4.06 5.31
C ASN A 44 8.09 3.80 4.13
N ALA A 45 8.01 2.61 3.51
CA ALA A 45 8.83 2.26 2.37
C ALA A 45 8.47 3.08 1.13
N TYR A 46 7.17 3.33 0.86
CA TYR A 46 6.72 4.19 -0.23
C TYR A 46 7.25 5.63 -0.08
N LEU A 47 7.14 6.21 1.12
CA LEU A 47 7.61 7.55 1.40
C LEU A 47 9.13 7.65 1.29
N ALA A 48 9.87 6.62 1.72
CA ALA A 48 11.31 6.56 1.55
C ALA A 48 11.71 6.62 0.06
N VAL A 49 10.97 5.96 -0.84
CA VAL A 49 11.20 6.02 -2.29
C VAL A 49 10.99 7.44 -2.83
N LEU A 50 9.92 8.12 -2.43
CA LEU A 50 9.70 9.51 -2.82
C LEU A 50 10.82 10.42 -2.30
N GLN A 51 11.09 10.37 -1.00
CA GLN A 51 12.03 11.29 -0.33
C GLN A 51 13.49 11.09 -0.78
N SER A 52 13.87 9.87 -1.14
CA SER A 52 15.21 9.55 -1.64
C SER A 52 15.40 9.84 -3.14
N SER A 53 14.33 10.16 -3.87
CA SER A 53 14.40 10.39 -5.31
C SER A 53 15.17 11.67 -5.68
N SER A 54 15.90 11.61 -6.80
CA SER A 54 16.67 12.75 -7.33
C SER A 54 15.79 13.81 -8.00
N GLY A 55 14.53 13.48 -8.30
CA GLY A 55 13.60 14.38 -8.96
C GLY A 55 12.19 13.79 -9.08
N PRO A 56 11.24 14.57 -9.63
CA PRO A 56 9.83 14.17 -9.68
C PRO A 56 9.62 12.95 -10.57
N HIS A 57 10.37 12.86 -11.68
CA HIS A 57 10.33 11.68 -12.55
C HIS A 57 10.70 10.41 -11.76
N ASP A 58 11.87 10.42 -11.12
CA ASP A 58 12.38 9.25 -10.38
C ASP A 58 11.50 8.90 -9.18
N GLY A 59 10.92 9.91 -8.51
CA GLY A 59 9.97 9.67 -7.43
C GLY A 59 8.69 8.99 -7.92
N VAL A 60 8.11 9.45 -9.03
CA VAL A 60 6.87 8.86 -9.59
C VAL A 60 7.12 7.47 -10.15
N VAL A 61 8.13 7.30 -11.01
CA VAL A 61 8.48 5.99 -11.60
C VAL A 61 8.96 5.02 -10.52
N GLY A 62 9.73 5.51 -9.55
CA GLY A 62 10.21 4.75 -8.40
C GLY A 62 9.05 4.25 -7.54
N ALA A 63 8.07 5.10 -7.23
CA ALA A 63 6.90 4.73 -6.45
C ALA A 63 6.07 3.61 -7.11
N VAL A 64 5.88 3.69 -8.45
CA VAL A 64 5.21 2.64 -9.22
C VAL A 64 6.01 1.34 -9.17
N SER A 65 7.32 1.41 -9.42
CA SER A 65 8.20 0.23 -9.40
C SER A 65 8.21 -0.43 -8.02
N PHE A 66 8.32 0.38 -6.97
CA PHE A 66 8.24 -0.07 -5.59
C PHE A 66 6.93 -0.81 -5.29
N HIS A 67 5.78 -0.25 -5.70
CA HIS A 67 4.49 -0.91 -5.46
C HIS A 67 4.44 -2.30 -6.08
N LEU A 68 4.80 -2.42 -7.35
CA LEU A 68 4.77 -3.71 -8.07
C LEU A 68 5.76 -4.71 -7.45
N GLN A 69 6.97 -4.27 -7.10
CA GLN A 69 7.96 -5.12 -6.42
C GLN A 69 7.48 -5.58 -5.05
N TRP A 70 6.89 -4.66 -4.27
CA TRP A 70 6.36 -4.98 -2.95
C TRP A 70 5.22 -6.00 -3.05
N VAL A 71 4.29 -5.84 -4.00
CA VAL A 71 3.21 -6.80 -4.22
C VAL A 71 3.76 -8.17 -4.63
N ALA A 72 4.75 -8.23 -5.54
CA ALA A 72 5.36 -9.49 -5.98
C ALA A 72 6.03 -10.22 -4.82
N ALA A 73 6.79 -9.49 -4.01
CA ALA A 73 7.55 -10.06 -2.90
C ALA A 73 6.67 -10.43 -1.69
N ASN A 74 5.49 -9.80 -1.55
CA ASN A 74 4.65 -9.93 -0.37
C ASN A 74 3.22 -10.36 -0.72
N GLU A 75 3.04 -11.31 -1.63
CA GLU A 75 1.73 -11.66 -2.21
C GLU A 75 0.63 -11.86 -1.16
N MET A 76 0.90 -12.62 -0.08
CA MET A 76 -0.10 -12.86 0.97
C MET A 76 -0.50 -11.58 1.71
N ARG A 77 0.48 -10.73 2.06
CA ARG A 77 0.22 -9.44 2.71
C ARG A 77 -0.49 -8.47 1.77
N ALA A 78 -0.13 -8.46 0.49
CA ALA A 78 -0.81 -7.68 -0.53
C ALA A 78 -2.27 -8.14 -0.68
N ARG A 79 -2.53 -9.45 -0.83
CA ARG A 79 -3.90 -9.98 -0.84
C ARG A 79 -4.66 -9.55 0.40
N PHE A 80 -4.02 -9.60 1.56
CA PHE A 80 -4.64 -9.19 2.82
C PHE A 80 -5.06 -7.71 2.77
N LEU A 81 -4.17 -6.79 2.39
CA LEU A 81 -4.51 -5.36 2.24
C LEU A 81 -5.60 -5.11 1.18
N PHE A 82 -5.57 -5.80 0.04
CA PHE A 82 -6.55 -5.62 -1.05
C PHE A 82 -7.94 -6.19 -0.72
N HIS A 83 -8.02 -7.24 0.11
CA HIS A 83 -9.28 -7.94 0.40
C HIS A 83 -9.89 -7.58 1.75
N CYS A 84 -9.08 -7.20 2.75
CA CYS A 84 -9.62 -6.63 3.98
C CYS A 84 -10.21 -5.27 3.65
N ARG A 85 -11.50 -5.26 3.33
CA ARG A 85 -12.28 -4.03 3.37
C ARG A 85 -12.09 -3.43 4.75
N GLU A 86 -11.77 -2.14 4.82
CA GLU A 86 -11.54 -1.39 6.06
C GLU A 86 -12.68 -1.57 7.10
N PHE A 87 -13.87 -2.00 6.67
CA PHE A 87 -15.04 -2.29 7.50
C PHE A 87 -15.06 -3.69 8.16
N GLU A 88 -14.21 -4.63 7.74
CA GLU A 88 -14.02 -5.92 8.42
C GLU A 88 -12.92 -5.86 9.49
N VAL A 89 -12.13 -4.77 9.48
CA VAL A 89 -11.19 -4.48 10.55
C VAL A 89 -12.01 -3.93 11.71
N ILE A 90 -11.77 -4.49 12.90
CA ILE A 90 -12.34 -4.07 14.19
C ILE A 90 -12.59 -2.55 14.21
N GLU A 91 -13.81 -2.12 14.58
CA GLU A 91 -14.21 -0.71 14.58
C GLU A 91 -13.25 0.16 15.41
N GLU A 92 -12.66 -0.43 16.44
CA GLU A 92 -11.65 0.13 17.32
C GLU A 92 -10.35 0.52 16.59
N SER A 93 -9.99 -0.12 15.47
CA SER A 93 -8.79 0.20 14.68
C SER A 93 -9.02 1.28 13.63
N ARG A 94 -10.27 1.67 13.36
CA ARG A 94 -10.64 2.65 12.31
C ARG A 94 -9.96 4.00 12.50
N SER A 95 -9.86 4.47 13.74
CA SER A 95 -9.19 5.73 14.09
C SER A 95 -7.69 5.67 13.77
N THR A 96 -7.03 4.57 14.12
CA THR A 96 -5.60 4.35 13.82
C THR A 96 -5.34 4.26 12.33
N ILE A 97 -6.18 3.55 11.57
CA ILE A 97 -6.09 3.50 10.10
C ILE A 97 -6.23 4.91 9.51
N THR A 98 -7.22 5.67 9.98
CA THR A 98 -7.45 7.05 9.51
C THR A 98 -6.23 7.93 9.80
N ALA A 99 -5.63 7.83 10.99
CA ALA A 99 -4.42 8.57 11.34
C ALA A 99 -3.23 8.19 10.45
N LEU A 100 -3.03 6.90 10.14
CA LEU A 100 -1.99 6.44 9.23
C LEU A 100 -2.18 6.97 7.80
N HIS A 101 -3.42 6.96 7.31
CA HIS A 101 -3.73 7.54 5.99
C HIS A 101 -3.40 9.03 5.95
N GLU A 102 -3.90 9.81 6.91
CA GLU A 102 -3.70 11.26 6.94
C GLU A 102 -2.22 11.64 7.06
N ASP A 103 -1.44 10.94 7.90
CA ASP A 103 0.01 11.13 8.00
C ASP A 103 0.72 10.85 6.66
N PHE A 104 0.41 9.71 6.04
CA PHE A 104 0.97 9.35 4.74
C PHE A 104 0.65 10.39 3.65
N TYR A 105 -0.61 10.80 3.52
CA TYR A 105 -1.02 11.78 2.51
C TYR A 105 -0.40 13.16 2.78
N SER A 106 -0.23 13.54 4.05
CA SER A 106 0.45 14.78 4.43
C SER A 106 1.90 14.79 3.94
N GLN A 107 2.66 13.72 4.25
CA GLN A 107 4.05 13.60 3.84
C GLN A 107 4.22 13.50 2.31
N ALA A 108 3.38 12.73 1.64
CA ALA A 108 3.40 12.62 0.17
C ALA A 108 3.06 13.96 -0.51
N SER A 109 2.13 14.73 0.06
CA SER A 109 1.78 16.06 -0.44
C SER A 109 2.92 17.06 -0.24
N ALA A 110 3.60 17.01 0.91
CA ALA A 110 4.77 17.85 1.19
C ALA A 110 5.91 17.58 0.20
N TRP A 111 6.13 16.31 -0.17
CA TRP A 111 7.07 15.95 -1.22
C TRP A 111 6.66 16.50 -2.60
N LEU A 112 5.38 16.40 -2.95
CA LEU A 112 4.83 16.80 -4.24
C LEU A 112 4.88 18.33 -4.48
N GLN A 113 4.58 19.11 -3.44
CA GLN A 113 4.42 20.56 -3.50
C GLN A 113 5.57 21.31 -4.24
N PRO A 114 6.86 21.13 -3.90
CA PRO A 114 7.95 21.82 -4.58
C PRO A 114 8.10 21.45 -6.07
N HIS A 115 7.54 20.33 -6.51
CA HIS A 115 7.52 19.95 -7.93
C HIS A 115 6.39 20.64 -8.69
N VAL A 116 5.25 20.87 -8.03
CA VAL A 116 4.12 21.66 -8.57
C VAL A 116 4.51 23.13 -8.69
N GLU A 117 5.10 23.72 -7.64
CA GLU A 117 5.52 25.13 -7.63
C GLU A 117 6.55 25.43 -8.73
N LYS A 118 7.48 24.49 -8.97
CA LYS A 118 8.49 24.58 -10.04
C LYS A 118 7.97 24.17 -11.42
N ARG A 119 6.67 23.92 -11.58
CA ARG A 119 6.02 23.48 -12.83
C ARG A 119 6.67 22.25 -13.46
N ARG A 120 7.12 21.31 -12.63
CA ARG A 120 7.59 19.99 -13.05
C ARG A 120 6.47 18.95 -13.06
N ILE A 121 5.45 19.17 -12.24
CA ILE A 121 4.20 18.40 -12.18
C ILE A 121 3.02 19.36 -12.34
N LYS A 122 1.95 18.93 -13.01
CA LYS A 122 0.72 19.68 -13.23
C LYS A 122 0.14 20.18 -11.89
N PRO A 123 -0.45 21.38 -11.83
CA PRO A 123 -1.06 21.93 -10.63
C PRO A 123 -2.44 21.32 -10.37
N LEU A 124 -2.47 20.01 -10.09
CA LEU A 124 -3.68 19.27 -9.73
C LEU A 124 -3.76 19.10 -8.20
N PRO A 125 -4.96 18.87 -7.64
CA PRO A 125 -5.10 18.48 -6.24
C PRO A 125 -4.21 17.25 -5.92
N PRO A 126 -3.51 17.19 -4.77
CA PRO A 126 -2.56 16.10 -4.47
C PRO A 126 -3.16 14.70 -4.60
N ARG A 127 -4.39 14.49 -4.10
CA ARG A 127 -5.11 13.22 -4.23
C ARG A 127 -5.38 12.85 -5.70
N LEU A 128 -5.61 13.82 -6.57
CA LEU A 128 -5.80 13.59 -8.00
C LEU A 128 -4.47 13.23 -8.68
N CYS A 129 -3.36 13.91 -8.35
CA CYS A 129 -2.02 13.51 -8.81
C CYS A 129 -1.71 12.05 -8.45
N GLN A 130 -1.95 11.67 -7.21
CA GLN A 130 -1.68 10.32 -6.74
C GLN A 130 -2.60 9.28 -7.39
N ALA A 131 -3.89 9.59 -7.57
CA ALA A 131 -4.81 8.71 -8.29
C ALA A 131 -4.38 8.48 -9.74
N LEU A 132 -3.91 9.53 -10.43
CA LEU A 132 -3.43 9.43 -11.81
C LEU A 132 -2.21 8.53 -11.92
N TRP A 133 -1.21 8.69 -11.04
CA TRP A 133 0.02 7.92 -11.18
C TRP A 133 -0.04 6.52 -10.54
N MET A 134 -0.85 6.31 -9.49
CA MET A 134 -0.95 5.00 -8.84
C MET A 134 -2.09 4.16 -9.37
N GLY A 135 -3.18 4.75 -9.85
CA GLY A 135 -4.42 4.04 -10.20
C GLY A 135 -4.19 2.82 -11.12
N PRO A 136 -3.53 3.00 -12.28
CA PRO A 136 -3.23 1.88 -13.19
C PRO A 136 -2.36 0.80 -12.56
N CYS A 137 -1.39 1.19 -11.72
CA CYS A 137 -0.49 0.27 -11.03
C CYS A 137 -1.23 -0.57 -9.98
N VAL A 138 -2.08 0.06 -9.17
CA VAL A 138 -2.91 -0.60 -8.15
C VAL A 138 -3.91 -1.56 -8.80
N GLU A 139 -4.54 -1.14 -9.90
CA GLU A 139 -5.48 -2.01 -10.63
C GLU A 139 -4.76 -3.20 -11.29
N TYR A 140 -3.59 -2.96 -11.88
CA TYR A 140 -2.80 -4.04 -12.47
C TYR A 140 -2.35 -5.07 -11.41
N ALA A 141 -1.88 -4.60 -10.26
CA ALA A 141 -1.56 -5.45 -9.12
C ALA A 141 -2.79 -6.25 -8.64
N ARG A 142 -3.97 -5.64 -8.57
CA ARG A 142 -5.23 -6.32 -8.21
C ARG A 142 -5.56 -7.46 -9.18
N LEU A 143 -5.42 -7.21 -10.49
CA LEU A 143 -5.65 -8.22 -11.53
C LEU A 143 -4.62 -9.35 -11.47
N TRP A 144 -3.35 -9.00 -11.24
CA TRP A 144 -2.27 -9.98 -11.07
C TRP A 144 -2.49 -10.86 -9.84
N LEU A 145 -2.89 -10.28 -8.70
CA LEU A 145 -3.26 -11.06 -7.51
C LEU A 145 -4.44 -11.99 -7.80
N ALA A 146 -5.38 -11.66 -8.67
CA ALA A 146 -6.43 -12.61 -9.03
C ALA A 146 -5.90 -13.83 -9.83
N ARG A 147 -4.85 -13.63 -10.64
CA ARG A 147 -4.35 -14.61 -11.63
C ARG A 147 -2.83 -14.46 -11.86
N SER A 148 -2.03 -14.79 -10.84
CA SER A 148 -0.59 -14.46 -10.84
C SER A 148 0.23 -15.21 -11.90
N ALA A 149 -0.25 -16.37 -12.35
CA ALA A 149 0.42 -17.18 -13.39
C ALA A 149 0.29 -16.62 -14.81
N ASP A 150 -0.60 -15.65 -15.05
CA ASP A 150 -0.95 -15.22 -16.41
C ASP A 150 -0.16 -13.99 -16.89
N PHE A 151 0.55 -13.30 -16.00
CA PHE A 151 1.25 -12.05 -16.34
C PHE A 151 2.56 -11.89 -15.57
N ASP A 152 3.56 -11.30 -16.20
CA ASP A 152 4.77 -10.81 -15.53
C ASP A 152 4.51 -9.41 -14.97
N MET A 153 4.31 -9.33 -13.66
CA MET A 153 4.03 -8.07 -12.99
C MET A 153 5.19 -7.07 -13.06
N LEU A 154 6.44 -7.55 -13.01
CA LEU A 154 7.61 -6.69 -12.95
C LEU A 154 7.98 -6.17 -14.34
N ALA A 155 7.72 -6.95 -15.39
CA ALA A 155 7.87 -6.49 -16.78
C ALA A 155 6.96 -5.29 -17.12
N ALA A 156 5.85 -5.12 -16.40
CA ALA A 156 4.94 -3.98 -16.60
C ALA A 156 5.43 -2.68 -15.96
N ALA A 157 6.39 -2.74 -15.03
CA ALA A 157 6.82 -1.57 -14.24
C ALA A 157 7.33 -0.40 -15.10
N PRO A 158 8.18 -0.59 -16.14
CA PRO A 158 8.62 0.51 -16.98
C PRO A 158 7.47 1.21 -17.72
N VAL A 159 6.51 0.43 -18.24
CA VAL A 159 5.36 0.97 -19.00
C VAL A 159 4.40 1.71 -18.06
N LEU A 160 4.08 1.12 -16.92
CA LEU A 160 3.20 1.74 -15.92
C LEU A 160 3.85 3.00 -15.32
N GLY A 161 5.14 2.95 -15.00
CA GLY A 161 5.88 4.07 -14.44
C GLY A 161 5.99 5.24 -15.42
N GLN A 162 6.30 4.95 -16.69
CA GLN A 162 6.47 6.01 -17.69
C GLN A 162 5.13 6.52 -18.22
N ALA A 163 4.37 5.67 -18.88
CA ALA A 163 3.22 6.07 -19.69
C ALA A 163 1.96 6.31 -18.85
N ALA A 164 1.71 5.46 -17.86
CA ALA A 164 0.51 5.56 -17.04
C ALA A 164 0.67 6.56 -15.89
N ALA A 165 1.90 6.70 -15.38
CA ALA A 165 2.20 7.52 -14.21
C ALA A 165 2.85 8.86 -14.56
N TRP A 166 4.10 8.86 -15.04
CA TRP A 166 4.82 10.11 -15.27
C TRP A 166 4.17 10.99 -16.33
N ASP A 167 3.82 10.42 -17.49
CA ASP A 167 3.22 11.18 -18.60
C ASP A 167 1.84 11.76 -18.25
N ALA A 168 1.12 11.15 -17.29
CA ALA A 168 -0.16 11.64 -16.81
C ALA A 168 -0.02 12.93 -15.96
N VAL A 169 1.11 13.12 -15.28
CA VAL A 169 1.28 14.18 -14.27
C VAL A 169 2.33 15.23 -14.63
N LYS A 170 3.28 14.96 -15.53
CA LYS A 170 4.29 15.93 -15.96
C LYS A 170 3.64 17.13 -16.65
N VAL A 171 4.25 18.31 -16.54
CA VAL A 171 3.83 19.50 -17.32
C VAL A 171 4.15 19.32 -18.80
#